data_AF-A0A1J0P8K4-F1
#
_entry.id   AF-A0A1J0P8K4-F1
#
_cell.length_a   1.000
_cell.length_b   1.000
_cell.length_c   1.000
_cell.angle_alpha   90.00
_cell.angle_beta   90.00
_cell.angle_gamma   90.00
#
_symmetry.space_group_name_H-M   'P 1'
#
loop_
_entity.id
_entity.type
_entity.pdbx_description
1 polymer ?
#
loop_
_entity_poly.entity_id
_entity_poly.type
_entity_poly.pdbx_seq_one_letter_code
_entity_poly.pdbx_strand_id
1 'polypeptide(L)'
;MLPLLAFAVALPAAHAGPFSFDPVSFAGYANNWQKLQGNDLVFRNLSLCAKEGNGGYSCLAGEVLRKEPGKSGRFFCKLRSVGYHPNTRSITFVTRSCEYRSGQRRIIDQSEKLFQKGLDTLENFTN
;
A
#
# COMPACT_ATOMS: atom_id res chain seq x y z
N MET A 1 38.75 42.05 18.68
CA MET A 1 37.58 41.80 17.81
C MET A 1 37.45 40.27 17.68
N LEU A 2 36.53 39.66 18.43
CA LEU A 2 36.32 38.20 18.45
C LEU A 2 35.35 37.83 17.31
N PRO A 3 35.64 36.82 16.47
CA PRO A 3 34.66 36.37 15.50
C PRO A 3 33.65 35.46 16.21
N LEU A 4 32.38 35.86 16.21
CA LEU A 4 31.26 35.00 16.60
C LEU A 4 31.16 33.84 15.58
N LEU A 5 31.60 32.65 15.99
CA LEU A 5 31.28 31.39 15.34
C LEU A 5 29.78 31.12 15.50
N ALA A 6 29.01 31.39 14.45
CA ALA A 6 27.62 30.96 14.35
C ALA A 6 27.56 29.43 14.20
N PHE A 7 27.37 28.72 15.31
CA PHE A 7 26.96 27.32 15.31
C PHE A 7 25.50 27.26 14.82
N ALA A 8 25.30 27.12 13.51
CA ALA A 8 24.02 26.74 12.94
C ALA A 8 23.76 25.27 13.29
N VAL A 9 23.06 25.04 14.39
CA VAL A 9 22.54 23.72 14.75
C VAL A 9 21.45 23.37 13.73
N ALA A 10 21.82 22.59 12.71
CA ALA A 10 20.87 21.94 11.83
C ALA A 10 20.14 20.86 12.65
N LEU A 11 19.08 21.26 13.37
CA LEU A 11 18.11 20.32 13.91
C LEU A 11 17.58 19.48 12.73
N PRO A 12 17.61 18.14 12.79
CA PRO A 12 16.98 17.35 11.76
C PRO A 12 15.50 17.71 11.77
N ALA A 13 15.05 18.36 10.71
CA ALA A 13 13.65 18.61 10.47
C ALA A 13 12.98 17.23 10.41
N ALA A 14 12.40 16.81 11.54
CA ALA A 14 11.51 15.67 11.63
C ALA A 14 10.28 16.03 10.80
N HIS A 15 10.40 15.88 9.48
CA HIS A 15 9.28 16.04 8.57
C HIS A 15 8.30 14.92 8.92
N ALA A 16 7.26 15.28 9.66
CA ALA A 16 6.11 14.43 9.83
C ALA A 16 5.62 14.01 8.44
N GLY A 17 5.25 12.73 8.28
CA GLY A 17 4.68 12.28 7.02
C GLY A 17 3.46 13.15 6.66
N PRO A 18 3.17 13.37 5.37
CA PRO A 18 2.04 14.20 4.92
C PRO A 18 0.67 13.51 5.11
N PHE A 19 0.58 12.58 6.07
CA PHE A 19 -0.55 11.70 6.31
C PHE A 19 -0.69 11.43 7.81
N SER A 20 -1.91 11.08 8.24
CA SER A 20 -2.17 10.58 9.58
C SER A 20 -1.52 9.21 9.79
N PHE A 21 -1.01 8.93 11.00
CA PHE A 21 -0.37 7.66 11.39
C PHE A 21 -1.35 6.48 11.52
N ASP A 22 -2.41 6.47 10.71
CA ASP A 22 -3.32 5.34 10.57
C ASP A 22 -3.04 4.59 9.25
N PRO A 23 -3.31 3.27 9.20
CA PRO A 23 -3.00 2.45 8.02
C PRO A 23 -3.77 2.83 6.76
N VAL A 24 -4.97 3.40 6.89
CA VAL A 24 -5.83 3.74 5.75
C VAL A 24 -5.31 5.00 5.05
N SER A 25 -5.01 6.03 5.83
CA SER A 25 -4.39 7.27 5.37
C SER A 25 -3.05 6.99 4.70
N PHE A 26 -2.22 6.16 5.33
CA PHE A 26 -0.94 5.78 4.75
C PHE A 26 -1.10 5.00 3.44
N ALA A 27 -2.00 4.01 3.37
CA ALA A 27 -2.28 3.31 2.13
C ALA A 27 -2.75 4.27 1.03
N GLY A 28 -3.61 5.23 1.36
CA GLY A 28 -4.05 6.28 0.43
C GLY A 28 -2.90 7.12 -0.11
N TYR A 29 -2.03 7.63 0.78
CA TYR A 29 -0.82 8.35 0.40
C TYR A 29 0.10 7.50 -0.48
N ALA A 30 0.35 6.26 -0.06
CA ALA A 30 1.27 5.36 -0.74
C ALA A 30 0.80 5.00 -2.15
N ASN A 31 -0.48 4.74 -2.31
CA ASN A 31 -1.09 4.45 -3.61
C ASN A 31 -1.04 5.66 -4.53
N ASN A 32 -1.34 6.86 -4.01
CA ASN A 32 -1.24 8.09 -4.79
C ASN A 32 0.21 8.35 -5.22
N TRP A 33 1.17 8.18 -4.32
CA TRP A 33 2.59 8.32 -4.62
C TRP A 33 3.03 7.37 -5.74
N GLN A 34 2.67 6.09 -5.65
CA GLN A 34 3.02 5.13 -6.70
C GLN A 34 2.37 5.46 -8.04
N LYS A 35 1.10 5.88 -8.04
CA LYS A 35 0.41 6.34 -9.26
C LYS A 35 1.13 7.53 -9.91
N LEU A 36 1.58 8.51 -9.12
CA LEU A 36 2.33 9.67 -9.60
C LEU A 36 3.69 9.27 -10.19
N GLN A 37 4.31 8.20 -9.68
CA GLN A 37 5.54 7.62 -10.20
C GLN A 37 5.32 6.71 -11.42
N GLY A 38 4.08 6.55 -11.90
CA GLY A 38 3.73 5.63 -12.99
C GLY A 38 3.79 4.15 -12.60
N ASN A 39 3.90 3.85 -11.30
CA ASN A 39 3.91 2.49 -10.78
C ASN A 39 2.49 1.98 -10.58
N ASP A 40 2.19 0.82 -11.16
CA ASP A 40 0.87 0.17 -11.06
C ASP A 40 0.84 -0.77 -9.82
N LEU A 41 1.10 -0.17 -8.66
CA LEU A 41 1.16 -0.80 -7.34
C LEU A 41 0.02 -0.29 -6.46
N VAL A 42 -0.66 -1.20 -5.77
CA VAL A 42 -1.74 -0.86 -4.83
C VAL A 42 -1.55 -1.58 -3.51
N PHE A 43 -1.29 -0.83 -2.46
CA PHE A 43 -1.25 -1.26 -1.06
C PHE A 43 -2.67 -1.27 -0.48
N ARG A 44 -3.00 -2.33 0.25
CA ARG A 44 -4.30 -2.49 0.94
C ARG A 44 -4.18 -3.42 2.14
N ASN A 45 -5.22 -3.46 2.96
CA ASN A 45 -5.31 -4.32 4.15
C ASN A 45 -4.09 -4.19 5.07
N LEU A 46 -3.53 -2.98 5.19
CA LEU A 46 -2.35 -2.75 6.02
C LEU A 46 -2.72 -2.95 7.49
N SER A 47 -1.83 -3.62 8.24
CA SER A 47 -1.95 -3.72 9.69
C SER A 47 -1.77 -2.35 10.35
N LEU A 48 -2.04 -2.28 11.66
CA LEU A 48 -1.55 -1.18 12.48
C LEU A 48 -0.06 -0.94 12.19
N CYS A 49 0.28 0.34 12.11
CA CYS A 49 1.59 0.80 11.74
C CYS A 49 2.21 1.53 12.94
N ALA A 50 3.53 1.50 13.01
CA ALA A 50 4.29 2.12 14.08
C ALA A 50 5.15 3.24 13.53
N LYS A 51 5.32 4.28 14.34
CA LYS A 51 6.31 5.32 14.09
C LYS A 51 7.70 4.77 14.42
N GLU A 52 8.63 4.95 13.50
CA GLU A 52 10.04 4.61 13.69
C GLU A 52 10.77 5.81 14.33
N GLY A 53 11.82 5.54 15.12
CA GLY A 53 12.56 6.56 15.88
C GLY A 53 13.12 7.71 15.03
N ASN A 54 13.35 7.47 13.73
CA ASN A 54 13.86 8.47 12.78
C ASN A 54 12.75 9.30 12.11
N GLY A 55 11.54 9.33 12.67
CA GLY A 55 10.37 9.95 12.04
C GLY A 55 9.78 9.15 10.88
N GLY A 56 10.34 7.96 10.62
CA GLY A 56 9.79 6.97 9.70
C GLY A 56 8.47 6.41 10.20
N TYR A 57 7.79 5.70 9.33
CA TYR A 57 6.53 5.05 9.66
C TYR A 57 6.43 3.75 8.88
N SER A 58 6.10 2.65 9.54
CA SER A 58 6.00 1.35 8.88
C SER A 58 4.87 0.49 9.43
N CYS A 59 4.22 -0.23 8.52
CA CYS A 59 3.21 -1.23 8.79
C CYS A 59 3.84 -2.61 8.62
N LEU A 60 3.65 -3.50 9.59
CA LEU A 60 4.31 -4.82 9.65
C LEU A 60 3.58 -5.92 8.89
N ALA A 61 2.41 -5.64 8.32
CA ALA A 61 1.71 -6.56 7.45
C ALA A 61 0.77 -5.80 6.50
N GLY A 62 0.35 -6.51 5.47
CA GLY A 62 -0.65 -6.05 4.52
C GLY A 62 -0.55 -6.77 3.20
N GLU A 63 -1.11 -6.16 2.16
CA GLU A 63 -1.08 -6.69 0.81
C GLU A 63 -0.62 -5.62 -0.17
N VAL A 64 0.16 -6.02 -1.17
CA VAL A 64 0.44 -5.21 -2.35
C VAL A 64 0.02 -5.95 -3.60
N LEU A 65 -0.76 -5.25 -4.43
CA LEU A 65 -1.15 -5.68 -5.75
C LEU A 65 -0.20 -5.05 -6.75
N ARG A 66 0.43 -5.86 -7.60
CA ARG A 66 1.30 -5.38 -8.67
C ARG A 66 0.76 -5.84 -10.00
N LYS A 67 0.49 -4.90 -10.91
CA LYS A 67 0.21 -5.24 -12.31
C LYS A 67 1.52 -5.23 -13.09
N GLU A 68 1.76 -6.27 -13.87
CA GLU A 68 2.87 -6.27 -14.83
C GLU A 68 2.40 -5.68 -16.17
N PRO A 69 3.22 -4.84 -16.81
CA PRO A 69 2.92 -4.33 -18.13
C PRO A 69 2.81 -5.51 -19.13
N GLY A 70 1.79 -5.47 -19.98
CA GLY A 70 1.56 -6.49 -21.01
C GLY A 70 0.95 -7.81 -20.54
N LYS A 71 0.71 -8.03 -19.23
CA LYS A 71 0.05 -9.25 -18.73
C LYS A 71 -1.36 -8.97 -18.23
N SER A 72 -2.30 -9.86 -18.54
CA SER A 72 -3.72 -9.75 -18.16
C SER A 72 -4.01 -10.08 -16.69
N GLY A 73 -3.03 -10.05 -15.80
CA GLY A 73 -3.16 -10.47 -14.41
C GLY A 73 -2.46 -9.55 -13.42
N ARG A 74 -2.53 -9.89 -12.13
CA ARG A 74 -1.87 -9.14 -11.05
C ARG A 74 -1.17 -10.11 -10.12
N PHE A 75 -0.02 -9.69 -9.60
CA PHE A 75 0.58 -10.32 -8.46
C PHE A 75 -0.10 -9.84 -7.19
N PHE A 76 -0.51 -10.78 -6.37
CA PHE A 76 -1.02 -10.56 -5.03
C PHE A 76 0.09 -10.96 -4.08
N CYS A 77 0.78 -9.96 -3.52
CA CYS A 77 1.86 -10.20 -2.60
C CYS A 77 1.43 -9.86 -1.17
N LYS A 78 1.65 -10.79 -0.24
CA LYS A 78 1.57 -10.49 1.20
C LYS A 78 2.81 -9.70 1.59
N LEU A 79 2.61 -8.59 2.30
CA LEU A 79 3.68 -7.74 2.80
C LEU A 79 4.19 -8.28 4.14
N ARG A 80 5.51 -8.28 4.28
CA ARG A 80 6.20 -8.36 5.58
C ARG A 80 6.35 -6.97 6.20
N SER A 81 6.53 -5.95 5.37
CA SER A 81 6.48 -4.57 5.83
C SER A 81 6.27 -3.62 4.66
N VAL A 82 5.71 -2.44 4.95
CA VAL A 82 5.73 -1.28 4.06
C VAL A 82 5.91 -0.05 4.90
N GLY A 83 6.77 0.87 4.49
CA GLY A 83 7.09 2.05 5.26
C GLY A 83 7.45 3.26 4.42
N TYR A 84 7.44 4.40 5.08
CA TYR A 84 7.80 5.70 4.55
C TYR A 84 9.04 6.22 5.26
N HIS A 85 10.01 6.67 4.47
CA HIS A 85 11.22 7.32 4.97
C HIS A 85 11.11 8.84 4.73
N PRO A 86 11.10 9.68 5.79
CA PRO A 86 10.87 11.11 5.67
C PRO A 86 12.02 11.83 4.97
N ASN A 87 13.26 11.39 5.19
CA ASN A 87 14.46 12.04 4.63
C ASN A 87 14.53 11.88 3.11
N THR A 88 14.19 10.70 2.59
CA THR A 88 14.23 10.38 1.15
C THR A 88 12.87 10.55 0.48
N ARG A 89 11.81 10.81 1.25
CA ARG A 89 10.41 10.88 0.79
C ARG A 89 10.01 9.66 -0.05
N SER A 90 10.52 8.49 0.31
CA SER A 90 10.34 7.26 -0.45
C SER A 90 9.52 6.25 0.33
N ILE A 91 8.80 5.41 -0.40
CA ILE A 91 8.06 4.27 0.16
C ILE A 91 8.86 3.02 -0.14
N THR A 92 9.20 2.28 0.91
CA THR A 92 9.91 0.99 0.84
C THR A 92 8.98 -0.11 1.31
N PHE A 93 9.08 -1.29 0.72
CA PHE A 93 8.27 -2.43 1.14
C PHE A 93 9.00 -3.75 0.92
N VAL A 94 8.69 -4.71 1.76
CA VAL A 94 9.23 -6.07 1.72
C VAL A 94 8.07 -7.04 1.59
N THR A 95 8.09 -7.89 0.57
CA THR A 95 7.08 -8.94 0.37
C THR A 95 7.52 -10.23 1.06
N ARG A 96 6.55 -11.02 1.52
CA ARG A 96 6.76 -12.35 2.12
C ARG A 96 6.45 -13.47 1.14
N SER A 97 5.33 -13.38 0.43
CA SER A 97 4.88 -14.36 -0.56
C SER A 97 4.13 -13.64 -1.67
N CYS A 98 4.26 -14.11 -2.91
CA CYS A 98 3.59 -13.52 -4.07
C CYS A 98 2.93 -14.61 -4.91
N GLU A 99 1.65 -14.41 -5.21
CA GLU A 99 0.89 -15.30 -6.09
C GLU A 99 0.44 -14.51 -7.32
N TYR A 100 0.73 -15.04 -8.51
CA TYR A 100 0.18 -14.48 -9.73
C TYR A 100 -1.24 -14.98 -9.93
N ARG A 101 -2.19 -14.06 -10.10
CA ARG A 101 -3.56 -14.39 -10.51
C ARG A 101 -3.81 -13.81 -11.90
N SER A 102 -4.01 -14.70 -12.86
CA SER A 102 -4.39 -14.33 -14.22
C SER A 102 -5.80 -13.71 -14.23
N GLY A 103 -6.06 -12.79 -15.16
CA GLY A 103 -7.36 -12.15 -15.30
C GLY A 103 -8.48 -13.13 -15.62
N GLN A 104 -8.16 -14.24 -16.30
CA GLN A 104 -9.13 -15.27 -16.66
C GLN A 104 -9.72 -15.97 -15.43
N ARG A 105 -8.90 -16.25 -14.40
CA ARG A 105 -9.35 -16.82 -13.14
C ARG A 105 -10.22 -15.84 -12.33
N ARG A 106 -9.92 -14.54 -12.43
CA ARG A 106 -10.75 -13.49 -11.85
C ARG A 106 -12.11 -13.37 -12.53
N ILE A 107 -12.17 -13.49 -13.86
CA ILE A 107 -13.44 -13.47 -14.60
C ILE A 107 -14.28 -14.68 -14.18
N ILE A 108 -13.69 -15.88 -14.09
CA ILE A 108 -14.39 -17.10 -13.65
C ILE A 108 -14.97 -16.92 -12.23
N ASP A 109 -14.15 -16.52 -11.25
CA ASP A 109 -14.61 -16.30 -9.86
C ASP A 109 -15.73 -15.23 -9.77
N GLN A 110 -15.66 -14.18 -10.59
CA GLN A 110 -16.68 -13.13 -10.62
C GLN A 110 -17.98 -13.61 -11.27
N SER A 111 -17.88 -14.40 -12.34
CA SER A 111 -19.01 -15.02 -13.01
C SER A 111 -19.73 -16.01 -12.11
N GLU A 112 -18.99 -16.88 -11.39
CA GLU A 112 -19.57 -17.84 -10.44
C GLU A 112 -20.34 -17.13 -9.33
N LYS A 113 -19.78 -16.07 -8.73
CA LYS A 113 -20.47 -15.28 -7.70
C LYS A 113 -21.76 -14.61 -8.21
N LEU A 114 -21.77 -14.14 -9.46
CA LEU A 114 -22.97 -13.56 -10.06
C LEU A 114 -24.02 -14.64 -10.34
N PHE A 115 -23.59 -15.81 -10.81
CA PHE A 115 -24.48 -16.93 -11.08
C PHE A 115 -25.14 -17.45 -9.80
N GLN A 116 -24.37 -17.61 -8.73
CA GLN A 116 -24.87 -18.00 -7.41
C GLN A 116 -25.93 -17.01 -6.89
N LYS A 117 -25.64 -15.71 -6.97
CA LYS A 117 -26.61 -14.67 -6.58
C LYS A 117 -27.89 -14.71 -7.44
N GLY A 118 -27.76 -15.01 -8.72
CA GLY A 118 -28.92 -15.17 -9.60
C GLY A 118 -29.81 -16.34 -9.16
N LEU A 119 -29.19 -17.48 -8.85
CA LEU A 119 -29.88 -18.66 -8.35
C LEU A 119 -30.57 -18.39 -7.00
N ASP A 120 -29.86 -17.80 -6.03
CA ASP A 120 -30.43 -17.42 -4.73
C ASP A 120 -31.63 -16.46 -4.89
N THR A 121 -31.55 -15.54 -5.86
CA THR A 121 -32.66 -14.62 -6.15
C THR A 121 -33.87 -15.38 -6.68
N LEU A 122 -33.67 -16.32 -7.62
CA LEU A 122 -34.74 -17.12 -8.19
C LEU A 122 -35.39 -18.03 -7.14
N GLU A 123 -34.61 -18.67 -6.27
CA GLU A 123 -35.14 -19.52 -5.19
C GLU A 123 -35.98 -18.71 -4.20
N ASN A 124 -35.58 -17.49 -3.88
CA ASN A 124 -36.36 -16.59 -3.00
C ASN A 124 -37.58 -15.95 -3.69
N PHE A 125 -37.65 -15.95 -5.03
CA PHE A 125 -38.85 -15.51 -5.77
C PHE A 125 -39.91 -16.61 -5.89
N THR A 126 -39.54 -17.86 -5.67
CA THR A 126 -40.42 -19.03 -5.85
C THR A 126 -41.05 -19.51 -4.52
N ASN A 127 -40.72 -18.85 -3.40
CA ASN A 127 -41.39 -18.95 -2.10
C ASN A 127 -42.22 -17.68 -1.82
#